data_AF-A0A699IVZ2-F1
#
_entry.id   AF-A0A699IVZ2-F1
#
_cell.length_a   1.000
_cell.length_b   1.000
_cell.length_c   1.000
_cell.angle_alpha   90.00
_cell.angle_beta   90.00
_cell.angle_gamma   90.00
#
_symmetry.space_group_name_H-M   'P 1'
#
loop_
_entity.id
_entity.type
_entity.pdbx_description
1 polymer ?
#
loop_
_entity_poly.entity_id
_entity_poly.type
_entity_poly.pdbx_seq_one_letter_code
_entity_poly.pdbx_strand_id
1 'polypeptide(L)'
;MTKHTSKDDLLDNTTHGANLNAKFEIGDEFLKILRDNTFNGIDRGDVIDHMAKVLEISEWIKIPDVDLNPIRLHVFSNLLGGDAKEWWNNEID
;
A
#
# COMPACT_ATOMS: atom_id res chain seq x y z
N MET A 1 35.12 -27.60 -34.11
CA MET A 1 33.75 -28.14 -34.05
C MET A 1 33.44 -28.35 -32.59
N THR A 2 32.89 -27.32 -31.93
CA THR A 2 32.71 -27.31 -30.47
C THR A 2 31.21 -27.18 -30.20
N LYS A 3 30.68 -28.16 -29.47
CA LYS A 3 29.25 -28.33 -29.17
C LYS A 3 28.70 -27.12 -28.40
N HIS A 4 27.55 -26.63 -28.88
CA HIS A 4 26.59 -25.84 -28.11
C HIS A 4 26.15 -26.61 -26.86
N THR A 5 26.13 -25.93 -25.72
CA THR A 5 25.24 -26.30 -24.60
C THR A 5 24.41 -25.07 -24.27
N SER A 6 23.12 -25.22 -24.56
CA SER A 6 22.04 -24.25 -24.34
C SER A 6 21.93 -23.90 -22.86
N LYS A 7 21.54 -22.66 -22.55
CA LYS A 7 21.31 -22.15 -21.20
C LYS A 7 19.89 -22.50 -20.69
N ASP A 8 19.40 -23.67 -21.04
CA ASP A 8 18.00 -24.08 -20.79
C ASP A 8 17.86 -25.03 -19.59
N ASP A 9 18.76 -24.96 -18.60
CA ASP A 9 18.66 -25.80 -17.42
C ASP A 9 18.63 -24.95 -16.14
N LEU A 10 17.48 -25.05 -15.46
CA LEU A 10 17.12 -24.55 -14.13
C LEU A 10 16.73 -23.08 -13.98
N LEU A 11 15.42 -22.83 -14.09
CA LEU A 11 14.64 -22.14 -13.07
C LEU A 11 13.14 -22.38 -13.33
N ASP A 12 12.67 -23.58 -12.99
CA ASP A 12 11.26 -23.80 -12.68
C ASP A 12 11.09 -23.64 -11.18
N ASN A 13 10.75 -22.43 -10.76
CA ASN A 13 9.88 -22.27 -9.61
C ASN A 13 8.83 -21.24 -9.99
N THR A 14 7.60 -21.72 -9.96
CA THR A 14 6.38 -21.01 -10.31
C THR A 14 6.24 -19.72 -9.51
N THR A 15 6.86 -18.65 -9.99
CA THR A 15 6.43 -17.30 -9.69
C THR A 15 5.20 -17.12 -10.57
N HIS A 16 3.99 -17.31 -10.01
CA HIS A 16 2.79 -16.77 -10.63
C HIS A 16 3.11 -15.30 -10.87
N GLY A 17 3.28 -14.94 -12.14
CA GLY A 17 3.71 -13.61 -12.53
C GLY A 17 2.69 -12.62 -11.99
N ALA A 18 3.00 -12.00 -10.85
CA ALA A 18 2.33 -10.79 -10.43
C ALA A 18 2.46 -9.87 -11.64
N ASN A 19 1.35 -9.60 -12.29
CA ASN A 19 1.34 -8.70 -13.42
C ASN A 19 1.65 -7.31 -12.86
N LEU A 20 2.94 -6.96 -12.83
CA LEU A 20 3.45 -5.69 -12.32
C LEU A 20 2.90 -4.49 -13.13
N ASN A 21 2.20 -4.74 -14.24
CA ASN A 21 1.51 -3.76 -15.06
C ASN A 21 -0.02 -3.74 -14.83
N ALA A 22 -0.53 -4.36 -13.77
CA ALA A 22 -1.92 -4.22 -13.38
C ALA A 22 -2.19 -2.75 -12.99
N LYS A 23 -2.76 -1.99 -13.94
CA LYS A 23 -3.23 -0.64 -13.68
C LYS A 23 -4.54 -0.74 -12.89
N PHE A 24 -4.48 -0.48 -11.60
CA PHE A 24 -5.66 -0.41 -10.75
C PHE A 24 -6.28 0.99 -10.90
N GLU A 25 -7.53 1.06 -11.36
CA GLU A 25 -8.27 2.32 -11.41
C GLU A 25 -8.92 2.56 -10.05
N ILE A 26 -8.52 3.66 -9.40
CA ILE A 26 -9.12 4.13 -8.15
C ILE A 26 -10.22 5.12 -8.52
N GLY A 27 -11.44 4.88 -8.05
CA GLY A 27 -12.56 5.79 -8.29
C GLY A 27 -12.43 7.10 -7.50
N ASP A 28 -12.94 8.20 -8.06
CA ASP A 28 -12.93 9.53 -7.44
C ASP A 28 -13.54 9.55 -6.03
N GLU A 29 -14.53 8.70 -5.78
CA GLU A 29 -15.18 8.56 -4.48
C GLU A 29 -14.23 8.01 -3.41
N PHE A 30 -13.40 7.04 -3.76
CA PHE A 30 -12.40 6.50 -2.84
C PHE A 30 -11.32 7.55 -2.51
N LEU A 31 -10.90 8.34 -3.51
CA LEU A 31 -9.96 9.45 -3.31
C LEU A 31 -10.54 10.53 -2.38
N LYS A 32 -11.85 10.83 -2.51
CA LYS A 32 -12.54 11.74 -1.58
C LYS A 32 -12.55 11.18 -0.17
N ILE A 33 -12.85 9.89 0.01
CA ILE A 33 -12.83 9.27 1.34
C ILE A 33 -11.45 9.36 1.98
N LEU A 34 -10.37 9.08 1.24
CA LEU A 34 -9.02 9.25 1.76
C LEU A 34 -8.76 10.71 2.21
N ARG A 35 -9.12 11.67 1.36
CA ARG A 35 -8.94 13.10 1.66
C ARG A 35 -9.75 13.56 2.88
N ASP A 36 -11.00 13.15 2.98
CA ASP A 36 -11.92 13.60 4.02
C ASP A 36 -11.59 13.00 5.40
N ASN A 37 -10.82 11.91 5.43
CA ASN A 37 -10.34 11.27 6.67
C ASN A 37 -8.87 11.61 6.99
N THR A 38 -8.33 12.68 6.39
CA THR A 38 -6.95 13.12 6.64
C THR A 38 -6.78 13.54 8.10
N PHE A 39 -5.78 12.97 8.77
CA PHE A 39 -5.35 13.27 10.12
C PHE A 39 -4.09 14.14 10.09
N ASN A 40 -4.20 15.36 10.62
CA ASN A 40 -3.10 16.33 10.63
C ASN A 40 -2.26 16.32 11.92
N GLY A 41 -2.67 15.59 12.95
CA GLY A 41 -2.01 15.56 14.26
C GLY A 41 -2.22 16.82 15.12
N ILE A 42 -3.01 17.80 14.67
CA ILE A 42 -3.27 19.06 15.38
C ILE A 42 -4.53 18.91 16.25
N ASP A 43 -4.53 19.56 17.41
CA ASP A 43 -5.69 19.74 18.30
C ASP A 43 -6.31 18.48 18.92
N ARG A 44 -5.47 17.47 19.26
CA ARG A 44 -5.94 16.17 19.76
C ARG A 44 -6.99 15.54 18.83
N GLY A 45 -6.80 15.65 17.51
CA GLY A 45 -7.52 14.81 16.57
C GLY A 45 -7.56 13.38 17.13
N ASP A 46 -8.75 12.79 17.19
CA ASP A 46 -8.92 11.55 17.93
C ASP A 46 -8.13 10.44 17.22
N VAL A 47 -6.99 10.08 17.82
CA VAL A 47 -6.11 9.03 17.31
C VAL A 47 -6.86 7.71 17.22
N ILE A 48 -7.84 7.48 18.11
CA ILE A 48 -8.69 6.28 18.07
C ILE A 48 -9.57 6.32 16.82
N ASP A 49 -10.20 7.46 16.52
CA ASP A 49 -11.01 7.62 15.31
C ASP A 49 -10.14 7.44 14.04
N HIS A 50 -8.94 8.03 14.01
CA HIS A 50 -8.03 7.85 12.89
C HIS A 50 -7.66 6.37 12.70
N MET A 51 -7.31 5.66 13.78
CA MET A 51 -6.99 4.23 13.71
C MET A 51 -8.20 3.40 13.28
N ALA A 52 -9.41 3.75 13.73
CA ALA A 52 -10.64 3.10 13.28
C ALA A 52 -10.84 3.30 11.77
N LYS A 53 -10.59 4.50 11.25
CA LYS A 53 -10.67 4.80 9.80
C LYS A 53 -9.63 4.07 8.97
N VAL A 54 -8.41 3.93 9.48
CA VAL A 54 -7.37 3.12 8.82
C VAL A 54 -7.83 1.67 8.69
N LEU A 55 -8.38 1.08 9.75
CA LEU A 55 -8.89 -0.29 9.73
C LEU A 55 -10.05 -0.44 8.74
N GLU A 56 -11.04 0.46 8.81
CA GLU A 56 -12.22 0.47 7.94
C GLU A 56 -11.83 0.55 6.46
N ILE A 57 -10.98 1.51 6.08
CA ILE A 57 -10.56 1.71 4.69
C ILE A 57 -9.69 0.54 4.20
N SER A 58 -8.87 -0.04 5.07
CA SER A 58 -8.02 -1.19 4.70
C SER A 58 -8.84 -2.43 4.34
N GLU A 59 -10.01 -2.63 4.94
CA GLU A 59 -10.91 -3.75 4.62
C GLU A 59 -11.51 -3.68 3.21
N TRP A 60 -11.56 -2.48 2.62
CA TRP A 60 -12.06 -2.27 1.26
C TRP A 60 -11.03 -2.63 0.19
N ILE A 61 -9.74 -2.67 0.55
CA ILE A 61 -8.65 -2.98 -0.36
C ILE A 61 -8.39 -4.48 -0.34
N LYS A 62 -8.77 -5.17 -1.42
CA LYS A 62 -8.57 -6.62 -1.57
C LYS A 62 -7.57 -6.88 -2.69
N ILE A 63 -6.35 -7.24 -2.30
CA ILE A 63 -5.30 -7.65 -3.24
C ILE A 63 -5.03 -9.14 -2.95
N PRO A 64 -5.20 -10.04 -3.94
CA PRO A 64 -4.87 -11.45 -3.78
C PRO A 64 -3.40 -11.62 -3.34
N ASP A 65 -3.16 -12.60 -2.47
CA ASP A 65 -1.81 -12.99 -2.01
C ASP A 65 -0.98 -11.88 -1.32
N VAL A 66 -1.63 -10.79 -0.89
CA VAL A 66 -0.99 -9.71 -0.12
C VAL A 66 -1.55 -9.69 1.31
N ASP A 67 -0.64 -9.64 2.29
CA ASP A 67 -1.00 -9.48 3.69
C ASP A 67 -1.67 -8.12 3.95
N LEU A 68 -2.59 -8.09 4.91
CA LEU A 68 -3.34 -6.88 5.23
C LEU A 68 -2.49 -5.85 5.98
N ASN A 69 -1.38 -6.23 6.64
CA ASN A 69 -0.57 -5.27 7.39
C ASN A 69 0.19 -4.29 6.49
N PRO A 70 0.84 -4.71 5.38
CA PRO A 70 1.35 -3.78 4.37
C PRO A 70 0.28 -2.79 3.86
N ILE A 71 -0.93 -3.28 3.59
CA ILE A 71 -2.05 -2.44 3.13
C ILE A 71 -2.40 -1.40 4.21
N ARG A 72 -2.55 -1.82 5.46
CA ARG A 72 -2.83 -0.94 6.60
C ARG A 72 -1.76 0.14 6.77
N LEU A 73 -0.49 -0.21 6.59
CA LEU A 73 0.62 0.74 6.69
C LEU A 73 0.54 1.82 5.59
N HIS A 74 0.22 1.40 4.35
CA HIS A 74 0.03 2.34 3.26
C HIS A 74 -1.21 3.21 3.46
N VAL A 75 -2.33 2.65 3.91
CA VAL A 75 -3.55 3.44 4.22
C VAL A 75 -3.27 4.44 5.34
N PHE A 76 -2.62 4.01 6.42
CA PHE A 76 -2.18 4.88 7.51
C PHE A 76 -1.39 6.07 6.98
N SER A 77 -0.31 5.82 6.24
CA SER A 77 0.53 6.88 5.68
C SER A 77 -0.22 7.82 4.74
N ASN A 78 -1.19 7.32 3.96
CA ASN A 78 -2.00 8.16 3.05
C ASN A 78 -3.05 9.01 3.77
N LEU A 79 -3.51 8.58 4.93
CA LEU A 79 -4.42 9.35 5.78
C LEU A 79 -3.69 10.36 6.67
N LEU A 80 -2.36 10.43 6.63
CA LEU A 80 -1.62 11.51 7.31
C LEU A 80 -1.56 12.75 6.42
N GLY A 81 -1.82 13.91 7.02
CA GLY A 81 -1.64 15.23 6.41
C GLY A 81 -0.85 16.18 7.31
N GLY A 82 -0.48 17.35 6.79
CA GLY A 82 0.21 18.40 7.55
C GLY A 82 1.42 17.88 8.34
N ASP A 83 1.57 18.38 9.57
CA ASP A 83 2.66 18.05 10.50
C ASP A 83 2.81 16.54 10.74
N ALA A 84 1.69 15.79 10.80
CA ALA A 84 1.74 14.33 10.97
C ALA A 84 2.38 13.62 9.77
N LYS A 85 2.12 14.10 8.55
CA LYS A 85 2.75 13.57 7.33
C LYS A 85 4.22 13.94 7.25
N GLU A 86 4.57 15.17 7.63
CA GLU A 86 5.97 15.61 7.70
C GLU A 86 6.76 14.76 8.69
N TRP A 87 6.21 14.53 9.88
CA TRP A 87 6.81 13.63 10.87
C TRP A 87 7.03 12.22 10.31
N TRP A 88 6.00 11.63 9.68
CA TRP A 88 6.12 10.29 9.10
C TRP A 88 7.25 10.18 8.07
N ASN A 89 7.37 11.17 7.19
CA ASN A 89 8.42 11.17 6.17
C ASN A 89 9.82 11.29 6.79
N ASN A 90 9.98 12.02 7.89
CA ASN A 90 11.27 12.22 8.56
C ASN A 90 11.75 10.99 9.37
N GLU A 91 10.85 10.14 9.84
CA GLU A 91 11.19 8.94 10.64
C GLU A 91 11.41 7.67 9.80
N ILE A 92 10.90 7.66 8.57
CA ILE A 92 10.95 6.50 7.66
C ILE A 92 12.14 6.61 6.69
N ASP A 93 12.79 7.78 6.59
CA ASP A 93 14.08 8.01 5.91
C ASP A 93 15.27 7.45 6.71
#